data_AF-A0A7Z7VLC3-F1
#
_entry.id   AF-A0A7Z7VLC3-F1
#
_cell.length_a   1.000
_cell.length_b   1.000
_cell.length_c   1.000
_cell.angle_alpha   90.00
_cell.angle_beta   90.00
_cell.angle_gamma   90.00
#
_symmetry.space_group_name_H-M   'P 1'
#
loop_
_entity.id
_entity.type
_entity.pdbx_description
1 polymer ?
#
loop_
_entity_poly.entity_id
_entity_poly.type
_entity_poly.pdbx_seq_one_letter_code
_entity_poly.pdbx_strand_id
1 'polypeptide(L)' 'MLIENWKQAYKFWSVQCALAVAFVNVLMAFLPALQDYMSVTVYAVINALLAGLVAVVRVMAQLPIGQSKEQ' A
#
# COMPACT_ATOMS: atom_id res chain seq x y z
N MET A 1 -14.01 -25.71 5.21
CA MET A 1 -12.84 -25.29 6.00
C MET A 1 -12.22 -24.07 5.31
N LEU A 2 -12.54 -22.84 5.75
CA LEU A 2 -12.12 -21.60 5.08
C LEU A 2 -10.58 -21.38 5.06
N ILE A 3 -9.86 -22.21 5.81
CA ILE A 3 -8.43 -22.12 6.04
C ILE A 3 -7.63 -22.96 5.03
N GLU A 4 -8.17 -23.99 4.36
CA GLU A 4 -7.34 -24.89 3.52
C GLU A 4 -6.51 -24.19 2.44
N ASN A 5 -6.99 -23.05 1.93
CA ASN A 5 -6.30 -22.24 0.92
C ASN A 5 -5.61 -20.99 1.48
N TRP A 6 -5.45 -20.85 2.81
CA TRP A 6 -4.81 -19.67 3.43
C TRP A 6 -3.40 -19.42 2.87
N LYS A 7 -2.66 -20.50 2.58
CA LYS A 7 -1.32 -20.43 1.96
C LYS A 7 -1.34 -19.80 0.56
N GLN A 8 -2.49 -19.75 -0.10
CA GLN A 8 -2.67 -19.13 -1.41
C GLN A 8 -3.27 -17.72 -1.33
N ALA A 9 -3.61 -17.23 -0.13
CA ALA A 9 -4.26 -15.93 0.04
C ALA A 9 -3.42 -14.76 -0.50
N TYR A 10 -2.08 -14.90 -0.50
CA TYR A 10 -1.16 -13.91 -1.10
C TYR A 10 -1.37 -13.69 -2.61
N LYS A 11 -2.05 -14.61 -3.30
CA LYS A 11 -2.36 -14.48 -4.73
C LYS A 11 -3.53 -13.53 -4.98
N PHE A 12 -4.35 -13.22 -3.98
CA PHE A 12 -5.46 -12.30 -4.15
C PHE A 12 -4.95 -10.87 -4.28
N TRP A 13 -5.45 -10.18 -5.31
CA TRP A 13 -5.12 -8.77 -5.56
C TRP A 13 -5.35 -7.87 -4.35
N SER A 14 -6.44 -8.09 -3.62
CA SER A 14 -6.76 -7.35 -2.39
C SER A 14 -5.71 -7.56 -1.29
N VAL A 15 -5.20 -8.79 -1.13
CA VAL A 15 -4.14 -9.10 -0.16
C VAL A 15 -2.82 -8.48 -0.57
N GLN A 16 -2.48 -8.52 -1.86
CA GLN A 16 -1.28 -7.85 -2.40
C GLN A 16 -1.33 -6.34 -2.20
N CYS A 17 -2.48 -5.71 -2.47
CA CYS A 17 -2.69 -4.29 -2.21
C CYS A 17 -2.58 -3.97 -0.72
N ALA A 18 -3.18 -4.79 0.15
CA ALA A 18 -3.09 -4.61 1.60
C ALA A 18 -1.63 -4.70 2.09
N LEU A 19 -0.86 -5.66 1.58
CA LEU A 19 0.57 -5.79 1.87
C LEU A 19 1.37 -4.58 1.38
N ALA A 20 1.10 -4.10 0.17
CA ALA A 20 1.75 -2.91 -0.38
C ALA A 20 1.44 -1.66 0.46
N VAL A 21 0.18 -1.45 0.85
CA VAL A 21 -0.21 -0.35 1.75
C VAL A 21 0.49 -0.49 3.10
N ALA A 22 0.51 -1.69 3.69
CA ALA A 22 1.17 -1.92 4.97
C ALA A 22 2.67 -1.59 4.89
N PHE A 23 3.35 -2.04 3.83
CA PHE A 23 4.76 -1.77 3.63
C PHE A 23 5.07 -0.26 3.51
N VAL A 24 4.29 0.47 2.71
CA VAL A 24 4.50 1.92 2.56
C VAL A 24 4.23 2.65 3.88
N ASN A 25 3.24 2.24 4.66
CA ASN A 25 2.99 2.81 5.99
C ASN A 25 4.13 2.54 6.98
N VAL A 26 4.78 1.37 6.90
CA VAL A 26 5.99 1.10 7.69
C VAL A 26 7.11 2.07 7.31
N LEU A 27 7.34 2.31 6.02
CA LEU A 27 8.33 3.30 5.58
C LEU A 27 7.99 4.71 6.08
N MET A 28 6.72 5.11 6.01
CA MET A 28 6.27 6.40 6.56
C MET A 28 6.49 6.49 8.07
N ALA A 29 6.27 5.40 8.82
CA ALA A 29 6.52 5.36 10.26
C ALA A 29 8.00 5.48 10.62
N PHE A 30 8.91 5.05 9.74
CA PHE A 30 10.36 5.23 9.89
C PHE A 30 10.86 6.61 9.46
N LEU A 31 10.09 7.34 8.64
CA LEU A 31 10.53 8.62 8.08
C LEU A 31 10.89 9.68 9.15
N PRO A 32 10.16 9.85 10.27
CA PRO A 32 10.54 10.78 11.34
C PRO A 32 11.92 10.49 11.93
N ALA A 33 12.34 9.22 12.02
CA ALA A 33 13.65 8.85 12.54
C ALA A 33 14.81 9.29 11.61
N LEU A 34 14.51 9.57 10.34
CA LEU A 34 15.46 10.05 9.34
C LEU A 34 15.43 11.58 9.20
N GLN A 35 14.50 12.27 9.88
CA GLN A 35 14.27 13.70 9.71
C GLN A 35 15.51 14.54 10.01
N ASP A 36 16.30 14.17 11.04
CA ASP A 36 17.52 14.89 11.44
C ASP A 36 18.64 14.84 10.39
N TYR A 37 18.59 13.87 9.48
CA TYR A 37 19.57 13.69 8.40
C TYR A 37 19.14 14.34 7.08
N MET A 38 17.98 15.01 7.05
CA MET A 38 17.38 15.55 5.84
C MET A 38 16.99 17.01 6.01
N SER A 39 17.04 17.78 4.92
CA SER A 39 16.44 19.12 4.93
C SER A 39 14.91 19.03 4.98
N VAL A 40 14.26 20.07 5.50
CA VAL A 40 12.79 20.17 5.58
C VAL A 40 12.14 19.91 4.22
N THR A 41 12.72 20.46 3.14
CA THR A 41 12.23 20.28 1.78
C THR A 41 12.32 18.81 1.33
N VAL A 42 13.44 18.14 1.57
CA VAL A 42 13.64 16.73 1.20
C VAL A 42 12.66 15.84 1.98
N TYR A 43 12.52 16.06 3.28
CA TYR A 43 11.55 15.34 4.11
C TYR A 43 10.12 15.49 3.58
N ALA A 44 9.70 16.74 3.29
CA ALA A 44 8.36 17.02 2.80
C ALA A 44 8.07 16.33 1.46
N VAL A 45 9.03 16.33 0.53
CA VAL A 45 8.91 15.67 -0.77
C VAL A 45 8.76 14.16 -0.59
N ILE A 46 9.62 13.53 0.22
CA ILE A 46 9.54 12.07 0.46
C ILE A 46 8.21 11.70 1.14
N ASN A 47 7.80 12.46 2.16
CA ASN A 47 6.54 12.22 2.85
C ASN A 47 5.33 12.34 1.89
N ALA A 48 5.32 13.36 1.04
CA ALA A 48 4.27 13.54 0.04
C ALA A 48 4.24 12.40 -0.99
N LEU A 49 5.41 11.92 -1.44
CA LEU A 49 5.51 10.79 -2.37
C LEU A 49 4.98 9.50 -1.74
N LEU A 50 5.37 9.19 -0.51
CA LEU A 50 4.88 8.00 0.21
C LEU A 50 3.36 8.08 0.43
N ALA A 51 2.85 9.23 0.85
CA ALA A 51 1.41 9.44 1.01
C ALA A 51 0.65 9.30 -0.32
N GLY A 52 1.20 9.86 -1.40
CA GLY A 52 0.65 9.70 -2.76
C GLY A 52 0.63 8.24 -3.21
N LEU A 53 1.69 7.48 -2.92
CA LEU A 53 1.75 6.06 -3.23
C LEU A 53 0.69 5.26 -2.46
N VAL A 54 0.49 5.53 -1.17
CA VAL A 54 -0.61 4.91 -0.40
C VAL A 54 -1.97 5.22 -1.03
N ALA A 55 -2.19 6.48 -1.42
CA ALA A 55 -3.45 6.87 -2.06
C ALA A 55 -3.69 6.12 -3.37
N VAL A 56 -2.68 6.03 -4.24
CA VAL A 56 -2.78 5.29 -5.51
C VAL A 56 -3.05 3.81 -5.27
N VAL A 57 -2.33 3.15 -4.37
CA VAL A 57 -2.55 1.73 -4.07
C VAL A 57 -3.94 1.51 -3.49
N ARG A 58 -4.44 2.41 -2.63
CA ARG A 58 -5.82 2.33 -2.11
C ARG A 58 -6.86 2.46 -3.22
N VAL A 59 -6.66 3.39 -4.16
CA VAL A 59 -7.55 3.54 -5.32
C VAL A 59 -7.53 2.26 -6.16
N MET A 60 -6.35 1.72 -6.46
CA MET A 60 -6.22 0.46 -7.20
C MET A 60 -6.84 -0.74 -6.48
N ALA A 61 -6.81 -0.76 -5.15
CA ALA A 61 -7.45 -1.80 -4.35
C ALA A 61 -8.99 -1.74 -4.41
N GLN A 62 -9.54 -0.55 -4.65
CA GLN A 62 -10.97 -0.30 -4.76
C GLN A 62 -11.49 -0.46 -6.19
N LEU A 63 -10.61 -0.47 -7.20
CA LEU A 63 -11.02 -0.73 -8.58
C LEU A 63 -11.63 -2.14 -8.68
N PRO A 64 -12.83 -2.28 -9.25
CA PRO A 64 -13.47 -3.58 -9.42
C PRO A 64 -12.76 -4.35 -10.54
N ILE A 65 -11.69 -5.08 -10.21
CA ILE A 65 -10.97 -5.94 -11.18
C ILE A 65 -11.76 -7.24 -11.48
N GLY A 66 -13.09 -7.16 -11.61
CA GLY A 66 -13.90 -8.37 -11.82
C GLY A 66 -15.42 -8.23 -11.67
N GLN A 67 -16.05 -7.19 -12.24
CA GLN A 67 -17.52 -7.13 -12.36
C GLN A 67 -18.02 -6.88 -13.80
N SER A 68 -17.16 -6.91 -14.83
CA SER A 68 -17.61 -6.92 -16.23
C SER A 68 -17.36 -8.28 -16.86
N LYS A 69 -18.38 -9.14 -16.78
CA LYS A 69 -18.86 -10.11 -17.80
C LYS A 69 -19.69 -11.18 -17.07
N GLU A 70 -20.97 -10.88 -16.85
CA GLU A 70 -22.11 -11.81 -16.85
C GLU A 70 -23.35 -11.07 -16.34
N GLN A 71 -23.93 -10.26 -17.21
CA GLN A 71 -25.38 -10.10 -17.37
C GLN A 71 -25.68 -9.99 -18.85
#